data_AF-A0AAV4JTB1-F1
#
_entry.id   AF-A0AAV4JTB1-F1
#
_cell.length_a   1.000
_cell.length_b   1.000
_cell.length_c   1.000
_cell.angle_alpha   90.00
_cell.angle_beta   90.00
_cell.angle_gamma   90.00
#
_symmetry.space_group_name_H-M   'P 1'
#
loop_
_entity.id
_entity.type
_entity.pdbx_description
1 polymer ?
#
loop_
_entity_poly.entity_id
_entity_poly.type
_entity_poly.pdbx_seq_one_letter_code
_entity_poly.pdbx_strand_id
1 'polypeptide(L)'
;MNNTLKKKVEAAEMWFIKRILKVSWKDKKTNDEILDMAHTGRSLYSTIRRRQMKLTGHIYRARGIEHLAMTGKINGKKSRGRQRTTYVDKPGAAYKKLVHEVLL
;
A
#
# COMPACT_ATOMS: atom_id res chain seq x y z
N MET A 1 0.10 -1.02 5.99
CA MET A 1 0.74 0.22 5.49
C MET A 1 1.15 1.01 6.71
N ASN A 2 2.42 1.41 6.82
CA ASN A 2 2.95 1.97 8.06
C ASN A 2 2.29 3.31 8.40
N ASN A 3 1.99 3.52 9.69
CA ASN A 3 1.36 4.74 10.20
C ASN A 3 2.19 6.01 9.85
N THR A 4 3.51 5.86 9.75
CA THR A 4 4.44 6.90 9.30
C THR A 4 4.14 7.39 7.88
N LEU A 5 3.79 6.51 6.96
CA LEU A 5 3.50 6.89 5.58
C LEU A 5 2.15 7.61 5.49
N LYS A 6 1.15 7.18 6.28
CA LYS A 6 -0.14 7.89 6.40
C LYS A 6 0.08 9.35 6.78
N LYS A 7 0.85 9.61 7.85
CA LYS A 7 1.17 10.97 8.30
C LYS A 7 1.87 11.80 7.22
N LYS A 8 2.81 11.21 6.46
CA LYS A 8 3.50 11.90 5.36
C LYS A 8 2.54 12.26 4.22
N VAL A 9 1.64 11.36 3.84
CA VAL A 9 0.63 11.61 2.80
C VAL A 9 -0.35 12.70 3.24
N GLU A 10 -0.82 12.66 4.49
CA GLU A 10 -1.71 13.69 5.05
C GLU A 10 -1.03 15.07 5.14
N ALA A 11 0.27 15.10 5.47
CA ALA A 11 1.06 16.34 5.46
C ALA A 11 1.27 16.88 4.03
N ALA A 12 1.51 16.00 3.05
CA ALA A 12 1.62 16.39 1.65
C ALA A 12 0.28 16.90 1.09
N GLU A 13 -0.82 16.22 1.39
CA GLU A 13 -2.19 16.67 1.05
C GLU A 13 -2.47 18.07 1.60
N MET A 14 -2.11 18.30 2.86
CA MET A 14 -2.21 19.62 3.49
C MET A 14 -1.35 20.68 2.80
N TRP A 15 -0.13 20.32 2.41
CA TRP A 15 0.76 21.22 1.66
C TRP A 15 0.17 21.60 0.30
N PHE A 16 -0.39 20.65 -0.45
CA PHE A 16 -1.07 20.92 -1.72
C PHE A 16 -2.26 21.87 -1.54
N ILE A 17 -3.11 21.64 -0.53
CA ILE A 17 -4.28 22.49 -0.25
C ILE A 17 -3.84 23.93 0.05
N LYS A 18 -2.83 24.12 0.92
CA LYS A 18 -2.29 25.46 1.22
C LYS A 18 -1.79 26.19 -0.02
N ARG A 19 -1.14 25.46 -0.94
CA ARG A 19 -0.63 26.01 -2.20
C ARG A 19 -1.74 26.39 -3.17
N ILE A 20 -2.77 25.55 -3.29
CA ILE A 20 -3.94 25.80 -4.16
C ILE A 20 -4.72 27.03 -3.67
N LEU A 21 -4.96 27.12 -2.35
CA LEU A 21 -5.64 28.24 -1.72
C LEU A 21 -4.76 29.51 -1.60
N LYS A 22 -3.48 29.44 -1.98
CA LYS A 22 -2.50 30.53 -1.88
C LYS A 22 -2.41 31.14 -0.47
N VAL A 23 -2.56 30.33 0.58
CA VAL A 23 -2.47 30.79 1.97
C VAL A 23 -1.06 31.23 2.29
N SER A 24 -0.91 32.46 2.80
CA SER A 24 0.37 32.99 3.26
C SER A 24 0.69 32.45 4.65
N TRP A 25 1.98 32.27 4.94
CA TRP A 25 2.40 31.93 6.31
C TRP A 25 2.06 33.05 7.32
N LYS A 26 1.90 34.29 6.84
CA LYS A 26 1.50 35.45 7.64
C LYS A 26 0.07 35.35 8.15
N ASP A 27 -0.77 34.60 7.45
CA ASP A 27 -2.19 34.46 7.80
C ASP A 27 -2.37 33.61 9.08
N LYS A 28 -1.32 32.89 9.51
CA LYS A 28 -1.27 32.08 10.74
C LYS A 28 -2.47 31.13 10.93
N LYS A 29 -3.08 30.70 9.83
CA LYS A 29 -4.24 29.78 9.84
C LYS A 29 -3.84 28.37 10.26
N THR A 30 -4.68 27.79 11.11
CA THR A 30 -4.60 26.39 11.53
C THR A 30 -4.94 25.45 10.37
N ASN A 31 -4.57 24.18 10.49
CA ASN A 31 -4.87 23.20 9.43
C ASN A 31 -6.38 22.95 9.28
N ASP A 32 -7.17 23.12 10.35
CA ASP A 32 -8.60 22.87 10.32
C ASP A 32 -9.34 24.02 9.62
N GLU A 33 -8.98 25.28 9.89
CA GLU A 33 -9.51 26.45 9.15
C GLU A 33 -9.20 26.39 7.65
N ILE A 34 -8.05 25.82 7.28
CA ILE A 34 -7.64 25.66 5.88
C ILE A 34 -8.48 24.58 5.18
N LEU A 35 -8.88 23.53 5.90
CA LEU A 35 -9.78 22.50 5.39
C LEU A 35 -11.20 23.03 5.24
N ASP A 36 -11.67 23.82 6.21
CA ASP A 36 -12.97 24.48 6.15
C ASP A 36 -13.05 25.45 4.97
N MET A 37 -11.99 26.23 4.72
CA MET A 37 -11.91 27.12 3.56
C MET A 37 -11.91 26.36 2.23
N ALA A 38 -11.25 25.21 2.18
CA ALA A 38 -11.29 24.34 1.00
C ALA A 38 -12.61 23.55 0.89
N HIS A 39 -13.50 23.65 1.87
CA HIS A 39 -14.72 22.86 2.00
C HIS A 39 -14.47 21.35 1.79
N THR A 40 -13.33 20.85 2.27
CA THR A 40 -12.91 19.46 2.05
C THR A 40 -12.23 18.87 3.28
N GLY A 41 -12.42 17.57 3.49
CA GLY A 41 -11.63 16.78 4.42
C GLY A 41 -10.40 16.14 3.77
N ARG A 42 -9.50 15.57 4.59
CA ARG A 42 -8.39 14.74 4.12
C ARG A 42 -8.93 13.43 3.54
N SER A 43 -8.64 13.14 2.27
CA SER A 43 -9.18 11.99 1.55
C SER A 43 -8.15 11.26 0.68
N LEU A 44 -6.97 11.84 0.47
CA LEU A 44 -5.95 11.31 -0.42
C LEU A 44 -5.46 9.94 0.04
N TYR A 45 -5.15 9.79 1.34
CA TYR A 45 -4.68 8.54 1.89
C TYR A 45 -5.72 7.41 1.73
N SER A 46 -6.99 7.68 2.08
CA SER A 46 -8.06 6.69 1.97
C SER A 46 -8.33 6.31 0.52
N THR A 47 -8.20 7.27 -0.41
CA THR A 47 -8.34 7.05 -1.85
C THR A 47 -7.20 6.20 -2.41
N ILE A 48 -5.95 6.50 -2.06
CA ILE A 48 -4.80 5.67 -2.45
C ILE A 48 -4.97 4.26 -1.90
N ARG A 49 -5.35 4.13 -0.63
CA ARG A 49 -5.56 2.83 0.00
C ARG A 49 -6.65 2.03 -0.71
N ARG A 50 -7.78 2.65 -1.03
CA ARG A 50 -8.88 2.03 -1.78
C ARG A 50 -8.42 1.55 -3.17
N ARG A 51 -7.64 2.35 -3.89
CA ARG A 51 -7.09 1.99 -5.20
C ARG A 51 -6.12 0.81 -5.11
N GLN A 52 -5.24 0.80 -4.13
CA GLN A 52 -4.34 -0.34 -3.86
C GLN A 52 -5.14 -1.63 -3.61
N MET A 53 -6.20 -1.58 -2.80
CA MET A 53 -7.03 -2.75 -2.52
C MET A 53 -7.76 -3.25 -3.78
N LYS A 54 -8.25 -2.34 -4.63
CA LYS A 54 -8.84 -2.71 -5.92
C LYS A 54 -7.81 -3.42 -6.81
N LEU A 55 -6.61 -2.87 -6.93
CA LEU A 55 -5.52 -3.48 -7.69
C LEU A 55 -5.19 -4.88 -7.18
N THR A 56 -5.03 -5.06 -5.86
CA THR A 56 -4.78 -6.40 -5.29
C THR A 56 -5.92 -7.37 -5.59
N GLY A 57 -7.17 -6.90 -5.60
CA GLY A 57 -8.31 -7.73 -5.98
C GLY A 57 -8.30 -8.11 -7.46
N HIS A 58 -7.85 -7.23 -8.36
CA HIS A 58 -7.68 -7.56 -9.79
C HIS A 58 -6.58 -8.60 -9.98
N ILE A 59 -5.42 -8.40 -9.35
CA ILE A 59 -4.31 -9.37 -9.35
C ILE A 59 -4.78 -10.74 -8.88
N TYR A 60 -5.57 -10.78 -7.80
CA TYR A 60 -6.09 -12.03 -7.26
C TYR A 60 -6.97 -12.79 -8.25
N ARG A 61 -7.79 -12.09 -9.05
CA ARG A 61 -8.67 -12.70 -10.06
C ARG A 61 -7.96 -13.10 -11.34
N ALA A 62 -6.91 -12.37 -11.72
CA ALA A 62 -6.13 -12.66 -12.93
C ALA A 62 -5.33 -13.98 -12.83
N ARG A 63 -5.11 -14.52 -11.62
CA ARG A 63 -4.40 -15.79 -11.36
C ARG A 63 -3.00 -15.88 -11.99
N GLY A 64 -2.32 -14.74 -12.18
CA GLY A 64 -0.94 -14.67 -12.68
C GLY A 64 0.12 -15.09 -11.66
N ILE A 65 1.39 -14.85 -12.00
CA ILE A 65 2.53 -15.16 -11.13
C ILE A 65 2.44 -14.40 -9.81
N GLU A 66 1.90 -13.17 -9.81
CA GLU A 66 1.71 -12.37 -8.62
C GLU A 66 0.69 -13.00 -7.66
N HIS A 67 -0.36 -13.64 -8.20
CA HIS A 67 -1.32 -14.41 -7.39
C HIS A 67 -0.62 -15.60 -6.72
N LEU A 68 0.21 -16.34 -7.47
CA LEU A 68 1.00 -17.45 -6.91
C LEU A 68 2.03 -16.95 -5.89
N ALA A 69 2.65 -15.78 -6.11
CA ALA A 69 3.57 -15.19 -5.15
C ALA A 69 2.86 -14.82 -3.84
N MET A 70 1.65 -14.28 -3.91
CA MET A 70 0.86 -13.86 -2.73
C MET A 70 0.20 -15.04 -1.99
N THR A 71 -0.28 -16.05 -2.71
CA THR A 71 -1.06 -17.17 -2.13
C THR A 71 -0.27 -18.46 -1.97
N GLY A 72 0.76 -18.63 -2.79
CA GLY A 72 1.58 -19.83 -2.87
C GLY A 72 2.40 -20.04 -1.61
N LYS A 73 2.52 -21.31 -1.23
CA LYS A 73 3.32 -21.76 -0.10
C LYS A 73 4.53 -22.51 -0.65
N ILE A 74 5.68 -22.24 -0.07
CA ILE A 74 6.90 -22.94 -0.46
C ILE A 74 6.74 -24.43 -0.10
N ASN A 75 6.99 -25.30 -1.07
CA ASN A 75 6.97 -26.75 -0.87
C ASN A 75 8.00 -27.19 0.17
N GLY A 76 7.56 -27.91 1.20
CA GLY A 76 8.36 -28.40 2.32
C GLY A 76 7.53 -28.75 3.55
N LYS A 77 8.14 -29.46 4.51
CA LYS A 77 7.50 -29.82 5.78
C LYS A 77 7.55 -28.62 6.73
N LYS A 78 6.41 -28.28 7.34
CA LYS A 78 6.34 -27.27 8.41
C LYS A 78 6.49 -27.93 9.76
N SER A 79 7.10 -27.24 10.71
CA SER A 79 7.05 -27.66 12.13
C SER A 79 5.62 -27.54 12.67
N ARG A 80 5.27 -28.40 13.64
CA ARG A 80 3.97 -28.33 14.34
C ARG A 80 3.83 -26.95 15.01
N GLY A 81 2.64 -26.36 14.95
CA GLY A 81 2.38 -25.01 15.50
C GLY A 81 2.79 -23.82 14.62
N ARG A 82 3.66 -23.99 13.61
CA ARG A 82 4.08 -22.89 12.72
C ARG A 82 3.27 -22.84 11.42
N GLN A 83 3.00 -21.62 10.93
CA GLN A 83 2.45 -21.38 9.59
C GLN A 83 3.47 -21.81 8.52
N ARG A 84 2.99 -22.28 7.35
CA ARG A 84 3.89 -22.55 6.21
C ARG A 84 4.48 -21.24 5.69
N THR A 85 5.77 -21.28 5.36
CA THR A 85 6.45 -20.16 4.71
C THR A 85 5.86 -19.91 3.33
N THR A 86 5.51 -18.66 3.05
CA THR A 86 5.03 -18.20 1.76
C THR A 86 6.18 -17.70 0.90
N TYR A 87 5.95 -17.53 -0.40
CA TYR A 87 6.94 -16.94 -1.30
C TYR A 87 7.28 -15.48 -0.93
N VAL A 88 6.35 -14.76 -0.28
CA VAL A 88 6.57 -13.40 0.25
C VAL A 88 7.55 -13.38 1.43
N ASP A 89 7.51 -14.40 2.29
CA ASP A 89 8.39 -14.47 3.47
C ASP A 89 9.86 -14.75 3.10
N LYS A 90 10.10 -15.46 1.97
CA LYS A 90 11.43 -15.84 1.49
C LYS A 90 11.56 -15.64 -0.03
N PRO A 91 11.70 -14.39 -0.50
CA PRO A 91 11.72 -14.08 -1.94
C PRO A 91 12.91 -14.72 -2.68
N GLY A 92 14.08 -14.83 -2.04
CA GLY A 92 15.27 -15.45 -2.67
C GLY A 92 15.14 -16.96 -2.90
N ALA A 93 14.42 -17.68 -2.04
CA ALA A 93 14.14 -19.11 -2.23
C ALA A 93 12.99 -19.34 -3.24
N ALA A 94 12.11 -18.35 -3.39
CA ALA A 94 11.01 -18.36 -4.36
C ALA A 94 11.51 -18.34 -5.80
N TYR A 95 12.44 -17.44 -6.12
CA TYR A 95 12.88 -17.18 -7.49
C TYR A 95 13.56 -18.40 -8.15
N LYS A 96 14.46 -19.07 -7.43
CA LYS A 96 15.14 -20.27 -7.91
C LYS A 96 14.19 -21.44 -8.22
N LYS A 97 13.05 -21.50 -7.54
CA LYS A 97 12.11 -22.61 -7.62
C LYS A 97 10.94 -22.33 -8.58
N LEU A 98 10.43 -21.09 -8.63
CA LEU A 98 9.44 -20.64 -9.62
C LEU A 98 9.97 -20.77 -11.05
N VAL A 99 11.22 -20.38 -11.28
CA VAL A 99 11.88 -20.55 -12.59
C VAL A 99 11.97 -22.03 -12.96
N HIS A 100 12.24 -22.92 -12.00
CA HIS A 100 12.38 -24.36 -12.25
C HIS A 100 11.02 -25.11 -12.38
N GLU A 101 9.92 -24.54 -11.86
CA GLU A 101 8.59 -25.15 -11.84
C GLU A 101 7.68 -24.59 -12.97
N VAL A 102 8.10 -23.51 -13.64
CA VAL A 102 7.37 -22.86 -14.75
C VAL A 102 8.10 -23.03 -16.11
N LEU A 103 9.41 -23.29 -16.12
CA LEU A 103 10.20 -23.49 -17.36
C LEU A 103 10.59 -24.97 -17.63
N LEU A 104 10.07 -25.92 -16.87
CA LEU A 104 10.16 -27.37 -17.08
C LEU A 104 8.76 -27.98 -16.93
#